data_AF-A0AAE4G9E0-F1
#
_entry.id   AF-A0AAE4G9E0-F1
#
_cell.length_a   1.000
_cell.length_b   1.000
_cell.length_c   1.000
_cell.angle_alpha   90.00
_cell.angle_beta   90.00
_cell.angle_gamma   90.00
#
_symmetry.space_group_name_H-M   'P 1'
#
loop_
_entity.id
_entity.type
_entity.pdbx_description
1 polymer ?
#
loop_
_entity_poly.entity_id
_entity_poly.type
_entity_poly.pdbx_seq_one_letter_code
_entity_poly.pdbx_strand_id
1 'polypeptide(L)' 'MASSSSIKYWEAACQTCGTVRVKQKTKPTSCKEQMRTGPRSLRLCGNRLKGVVDITAKVEAALLRDSQSQEKAK' A
#
# COMPACT_ATOMS: atom_id res chain seq x y z
N MET A 1 -6.61 -25.61 6.31
CA MET A 1 -5.81 -24.63 7.06
C MET A 1 -6.20 -23.21 6.63
N ALA A 2 -7.24 -22.63 7.24
CA ALA A 2 -7.65 -21.25 6.96
C ALA A 2 -6.75 -20.30 7.75
N SER A 3 -5.63 -19.91 7.15
CA SER A 3 -4.72 -18.94 7.76
C SER A 3 -5.43 -17.58 7.80
N SER A 4 -5.69 -17.07 9.01
CA SER A 4 -6.11 -15.69 9.29
C SER A 4 -4.97 -14.73 8.93
N SER A 5 -4.69 -14.61 7.63
CA SER A 5 -3.63 -13.73 7.15
C SER A 5 -4.18 -12.30 7.06
N SER A 6 -4.06 -11.56 8.16
CA SER A 6 -4.35 -10.13 8.22
C SER A 6 -3.67 -9.41 7.05
N ILE A 7 -4.43 -8.57 6.36
CA ILE A 7 -3.91 -7.82 5.21
C ILE A 7 -2.91 -6.78 5.74
N LYS A 8 -1.69 -6.77 5.19
CA LYS A 8 -0.65 -5.81 5.56
C LYS A 8 -0.58 -4.63 4.59
N TYR A 9 -0.04 -3.54 5.08
CA TYR A 9 0.24 -2.33 4.31
C TYR A 9 1.75 -2.14 4.19
N TRP A 10 2.22 -1.98 2.97
CA TRP A 10 3.63 -1.83 2.65
C TRP A 10 3.87 -0.50 1.96
N GLU A 11 4.99 0.14 2.28
CA GLU A 11 5.47 1.32 1.57
C GLU A 11 6.79 0.97 0.89
N ALA A 12 6.92 1.30 -0.38
CA ALA A 12 8.11 0.98 -1.16
C ALA A 12 8.40 2.03 -2.22
N ALA A 13 9.66 2.12 -2.62
CA ALA A 13 10.11 2.99 -3.70
C ALA A 13 10.09 2.24 -5.04
N CYS A 14 9.37 2.80 -6.01
CA CYS A 14 9.39 2.43 -7.42
C CYS A 14 10.17 3.48 -8.21
N GLN A 15 11.07 3.04 -9.10
CA GLN A 15 11.85 3.96 -9.95
C GLN A 15 10.98 4.80 -10.89
N THR A 16 9.82 4.29 -11.30
CA THR A 16 8.94 4.97 -12.27
C THR A 16 7.76 5.67 -11.60
N CYS A 17 7.21 5.09 -10.54
CA CYS A 17 6.01 5.61 -9.87
C CYS A 17 6.33 6.43 -8.61
N GLY A 18 7.59 6.45 -8.16
CA GLY A 18 7.96 7.03 -6.87
C GLY A 18 7.56 6.14 -5.70
N THR A 19 7.20 6.74 -4.57
CA THR A 19 6.76 6.00 -3.38
C THR A 19 5.36 5.47 -3.58
N VAL A 20 5.20 4.14 -3.50
CA VAL A 20 3.93 3.46 -3.66
C VAL A 20 3.53 2.72 -2.39
N ARG A 21 2.22 2.71 -2.11
CA ARG A 21 1.63 1.96 -0.99
C ARG A 21 0.92 0.73 -1.52
N VAL A 22 1.32 -0.44 -1.03
CA VAL A 22 0.80 -1.72 -1.50
C VAL A 22 0.09 -2.44 -0.36
N LYS A 23 -1.18 -2.79 -0.58
CA LYS A 23 -1.99 -3.56 0.37
C LYS A 23 -1.97 -5.03 -0.02
N GLN A 24 -1.22 -5.86 0.71
CA GLN A 24 -1.15 -7.30 0.47
C GLN A 24 -0.56 -8.06 1.66
N LYS A 25 -0.84 -9.37 1.72
CA LYS A 25 -0.44 -10.24 2.83
C LYS A 25 1.09 -10.42 2.95
N THR A 26 1.77 -10.55 1.81
CA THR A 26 3.22 -10.85 1.74
C THR A 26 4.02 -9.62 1.29
N LYS A 27 5.34 -9.66 1.49
CA LYS A 27 6.23 -8.56 1.10
C LYS A 27 6.19 -8.30 -0.42
N PRO A 28 5.86 -7.08 -0.88
CA PRO A 28 5.86 -6.75 -2.31
C PRO A 28 7.25 -6.80 -2.91
N THR A 29 7.32 -7.30 -4.14
CA THR A 29 8.55 -7.33 -4.95
C THR A 29 8.43 -6.46 -6.21
N SER A 30 7.22 -6.29 -6.73
CA SER A 30 6.93 -5.54 -7.96
C SER A 30 5.86 -4.48 -7.76
N CYS A 31 6.03 -3.35 -8.46
CA CYS A 31 5.09 -2.25 -8.48
C CYS A 31 3.84 -2.66 -9.28
N LYS A 32 2.66 -2.53 -8.67
CA LYS A 32 1.36 -2.83 -9.30
C LYS A 32 0.58 -1.58 -9.69
N GLU A 33 1.24 -0.42 -9.72
CA GLU A 33 0.60 0.82 -10.11
C GLU A 33 0.19 0.77 -11.58
N GLN A 34 -1.01 1.25 -11.89
CA GLN A 34 -1.50 1.33 -13.26
C GLN A 34 -1.01 2.62 -13.91
N MET A 35 -0.26 2.48 -15.00
CA MET A 35 0.25 3.58 -15.79
C MET A 35 -0.50 3.63 -17.12
N ARG A 36 -0.96 4.83 -17.49
CA ARG A 36 -1.62 5.05 -18.78
C ARG A 36 -0.56 5.25 -19.85
N THR A 37 -0.43 4.28 -20.76
CA THR A 37 0.54 4.32 -21.87
C THR A 37 -0.05 4.88 -23.15
N GLY A 38 -1.36 5.07 -23.21
CA GLY A 38 -2.05 5.64 -24.37
C GLY A 38 -3.50 6.03 -24.06
N PRO A 39 -4.23 6.56 -25.05
CA PRO A 39 -5.59 7.06 -24.84
C PRO A 39 -6.57 5.98 -24.35
N ARG A 40 -6.35 4.72 -24.73
CA ARG A 40 -7.17 3.56 -24.30
C ARG A 40 -6.37 2.44 -23.63
N SER A 41 -5.10 2.68 -23.29
CA SER A 41 -4.19 1.63 -22.83
C SER A 41 -3.69 1.91 -21.42
N LEU A 42 -3.92 0.94 -20.52
CA LEU A 42 -3.41 0.89 -19.16
C LEU A 42 -2.45 -0.30 -19.05
N ARG A 43 -1.30 -0.09 -18.41
CA ARG A 43 -0.32 -1.14 -18.13
C ARG A 43 0.10 -1.08 -16.68
N LEU A 44 0.34 -2.23 -16.07
CA LEU A 44 0.97 -2.29 -14.75
C LEU A 44 2.45 -1.92 -14.89
N CYS A 45 2.95 -1.11 -13.95
CA CYS A 45 4.36 -0.72 -13.91
C CYS A 45 5.30 -1.93 -13.93
N GLY A 46 5.07 -2.90 -13.04
CA GLY A 46 5.83 -4.15 -12.98
C GLY A 46 7.27 -4.00 -12.46
N ASN A 47 7.78 -2.77 -12.28
CA ASN A 47 9.15 -2.53 -11.84
C ASN A 47 9.44 -3.05 -10.43
N ARG A 48 10.68 -3.46 -10.21
CA ARG A 48 11.12 -3.99 -8.92
C ARG A 48 11.09 -2.90 -7.85
N LEU A 49 10.42 -3.20 -6.75
CA LEU A 49 10.33 -2.32 -5.59
C LEU A 49 11.60 -2.39 -4.75
N LYS A 50 12.08 -1.22 -4.32
CA LYS A 50 13.23 -1.05 -3.41
C LYS A 50 12.75 -0.45 -2.09
N GLY A 51 13.50 -0.70 -1.01
CA GLY A 51 13.19 -0.12 0.30
C GLY A 51 11.80 -0.48 0.82
N VAL A 52 11.39 -1.74 0.69
CA VAL A 52 10.05 -2.20 1.08
C VAL A 52 9.95 -2.30 2.60
N VAL A 53 9.08 -1.47 3.20
CA VAL A 53 8.86 -1.36 4.64
C VAL A 53 7.42 -1.74 4.99
N ASP A 54 7.23 -2.54 6.05
CA ASP A 54 5.91 -2.82 6.62
C ASP A 54 5.44 -1.60 7.41
N ILE A 55 4.35 -0.98 6.97
CA ILE A 55 3.74 0.20 7.61
C ILE A 55 2.39 -0.14 8.25
N THR A 56 2.06 -1.43 8.41
CA THR A 56 0.76 -1.88 8.95
C THR A 56 0.46 -1.23 10.30
N ALA A 57 1.42 -1.28 11.25
CA ALA A 57 1.27 -0.65 12.56
C ALA A 57 1.04 0.87 12.48
N LYS A 58 1.68 1.55 11.52
CA LYS A 58 1.49 3.00 11.31
C LYS A 58 0.09 3.31 10.81
N VAL A 59 -0.43 2.49 9.88
CA VAL A 59 -1.78 2.64 9.32
C VAL A 59 -2.83 2.34 10.38
N GLU A 60 -2.67 1.26 11.14
CA GLU A 60 -3.59 0.89 12.24
C GLU A 60 -3.61 1.99 13.32
N ALA A 61 -2.45 2.52 13.70
CA ALA A 61 -2.37 3.63 14.65
C ALA A 61 -2.96 4.94 14.11
N ALA A 62 -2.96 5.17 12.80
CA ALA A 62 -3.61 6.34 12.19
C ALA A 62 -5.14 6.19 12.23
N LEU A 63 -5.66 5.01 11.86
CA LEU A 63 -7.10 4.73 11.89
C LEU A 63 -7.69 4.84 13.30
N LEU A 64 -6.98 4.36 14.32
CA LEU A 64 -7.42 4.47 15.72
C LEU A 64 -7.49 5.93 16.21
N ARG A 65 -6.57 6.80 15.76
CA ARG A 65 -6.57 8.23 16.13
C ARG A 65 -7.71 9.01 15.48
N ASP A 66 -8.04 8.69 14.24
CA ASP A 66 -9.15 9.33 13.53
C ASP A 66 -10.50 9.01 14.21
N SER A 67 -10.70 7.75 14.64
CA SER A 67 -11.89 7.33 15.39
C SER A 67 -12.04 8.08 16.73
N GLN A 68 -10.94 8.29 17.47
CA GLN A 68 -10.98 9.04 18.74
C GLN A 68 -11.25 10.55 18.56
N SER A 69 -10.95 11.09 17.38
CA SER A 69 -11.17 12.51 17.09
C SER A 69 -12.64 12.82 16.80
N GLN A 70 -13.43 11.84 16.36
CA GLN A 70 -14.88 12.02 16.14
C GLN A 70 -15.71 11.88 17.42
N GLU A 71 -15.25 11.10 18.41
CA GLU A 71 -15.96 10.97 19.70
C GLU A 71 -15.82 12.21 20.61
N LYS A 72 -14.77 13.02 20.44
CA LYS A 72 -14.52 14.20 21.27
C LYS A 72 -15.18 15.49 20.77
N ALA A 73 -15.84 15.43 19.62
CA ALA A 73 -16.50 16.57 18.98
C ALA A 73 -18.04 16.54 19.14
N LYS A 74 -18.57 15.71 20.04
CA LYS A 74 -19.99 15.61 20.35
C LYS A 74 -20.31 16.10 21.76
#